data_AF-A0A3A0FU95-F1
#
_entry.id   AF-A0A3A0FU95-F1
#
_cell.length_a   1.000
_cell.length_b   1.000
_cell.length_c   1.000
_cell.angle_alpha   90.00
_cell.angle_beta   90.00
_cell.angle_gamma   90.00
#
_symmetry.space_group_name_H-M   'P 1'
#
loop_
_entity.id
_entity.type
_entity.pdbx_description
1 polymer ?
#
loop_
_entity_poly.entity_id
_entity_poly.type
_entity_poly.pdbx_seq_one_letter_code
_entity_poly.pdbx_strand_id
1 'polypeptide(L)'
;MAVEENNRGEPKAVLWRGVFKPVVAIHDTWRIDDEWWRDEIARRYFVVEMEGGRRLTLYRDLAAQNAWYAQSYEGPRSPRVNPAKRGAQSA
;
A
#
# COMPACT_ATOMS: atom_id res chain seq x y z
N MET A 1 7.97 3.60 -7.70
CA MET A 1 7.20 2.46 -8.26
C MET A 1 6.55 2.91 -9.56
N ALA A 2 6.43 2.05 -10.57
CA ALA A 2 5.72 2.43 -11.81
C ALA A 2 4.22 2.14 -11.67
N VAL A 3 3.40 3.16 -11.94
CA VAL A 3 1.95 3.13 -11.86
C VAL A 3 1.40 3.81 -13.11
N GLU A 4 0.44 3.17 -13.77
CA GLU A 4 -0.38 3.84 -14.78
C GLU A 4 -1.57 4.48 -14.08
N GLU A 5 -1.81 5.77 -14.34
CA GLU A 5 -2.93 6.51 -13.78
C GLU A 5 -3.97 6.88 -14.84
N ASN A 6 -5.22 7.07 -14.41
CA ASN A 6 -6.27 7.63 -15.26
C ASN A 6 -6.24 9.17 -15.25
N ASN A 7 -7.14 9.79 -16.01
CA ASN A 7 -7.24 11.27 -16.11
C ASN A 7 -7.62 11.96 -14.79
N ARG A 8 -8.00 11.22 -13.74
CA ARG A 8 -8.30 11.71 -12.39
C ARG A 8 -7.12 11.54 -11.41
N GLY A 9 -5.99 11.04 -11.91
CA GLY A 9 -4.82 10.71 -11.10
C GLY A 9 -5.02 9.49 -10.20
N GLU A 10 -5.96 8.60 -10.55
CA GLU A 10 -6.20 7.35 -9.83
C GLU A 10 -5.43 6.20 -10.48
N PRO A 11 -4.90 5.25 -9.69
CA PRO A 11 -4.12 4.14 -10.22
C PRO A 11 -4.99 3.16 -11.01
N LYS A 12 -4.59 2.87 -12.25
CA LYS A 12 -5.21 1.91 -13.16
C LYS A 12 -4.42 0.60 -13.25
N ALA A 13 -3.09 0.66 -13.18
CA ALA A 13 -2.24 -0.52 -13.17
C ALA A 13 -0.94 -0.27 -12.39
N VAL A 14 -0.37 -1.32 -11.83
CA VAL A 14 0.85 -1.25 -11.02
C VAL A 14 1.88 -2.24 -11.56
N LEU A 15 3.12 -1.79 -11.74
CA LEU A 15 4.22 -2.71 -12.05
C LEU A 15 4.53 -3.56 -10.82
N TRP A 16 4.18 -4.85 -10.88
CA TRP A 16 4.36 -5.81 -9.80
C TRP A 16 5.09 -7.05 -10.29
N ARG A 17 6.24 -7.36 -9.68
CA ARG A 17 7.10 -8.50 -10.07
C ARG A 17 7.42 -8.52 -11.59
N GLY A 18 7.68 -7.35 -12.17
CA GLY A 18 8.05 -7.21 -13.57
C GLY A 18 6.89 -7.19 -14.58
N VAL A 19 5.64 -7.29 -14.12
CA VAL A 19 4.45 -7.25 -14.98
C VAL A 19 3.47 -6.19 -14.47
N PHE A 20 2.87 -5.41 -15.38
CA PHE A 20 1.77 -4.52 -15.01
C PHE A 20 0.53 -5.33 -14.63
N LYS A 21 0.07 -5.13 -13.41
CA LYS A 21 -1.16 -5.72 -12.89
C LYS A 21 -2.26 -4.66 -12.84
N PRO A 22 -3.42 -4.91 -13.49
CA PRO A 22 -4.57 -4.01 -13.41
C PRO A 22 -5.01 -3.81 -11.97
N VAL A 23 -5.41 -2.59 -11.62
CA VAL A 23 -6.19 -2.30 -10.42
C VAL A 23 -7.64 -2.62 -10.72
N VAL A 24 -8.23 -3.54 -9.95
CA VAL A 24 -9.61 -3.99 -10.11
C VAL A 24 -10.58 -3.30 -9.15
N ALA A 25 -10.07 -2.76 -8.03
CA ALA A 25 -10.84 -1.95 -7.10
C ALA A 25 -9.96 -0.95 -6.35
N ILE A 26 -10.54 0.20 -6.01
CA ILE A 26 -10.00 1.16 -5.04
C ILE A 26 -10.93 1.11 -3.83
N HIS A 27 -10.40 0.65 -2.69
CA HIS A 27 -11.16 0.45 -1.45
C HIS A 27 -11.20 1.71 -0.58
N ASP A 28 -10.16 2.52 -0.65
CA ASP A 28 -10.07 3.76 0.12
C ASP A 28 -9.17 4.78 -0.59
N THR A 29 -9.40 6.06 -0.33
CA THR A 29 -8.61 7.18 -0.84
C THR A 29 -8.61 8.29 0.19
N TRP A 30 -7.41 8.70 0.61
CA TRP A 30 -7.23 9.84 1.51
C TRP A 30 -6.10 10.74 1.03
N ARG A 31 -6.14 11.99 1.47
CA ARG A 31 -5.11 12.98 1.18
C ARG A 31 -4.56 13.53 2.49
N ILE A 32 -3.25 13.71 2.53
CA ILE A 32 -2.55 14.41 3.60
C ILE A 32 -1.90 15.62 2.95
N ASP A 33 -2.27 16.80 3.42
CA ASP A 33 -1.59 18.05 3.15
C ASP A 33 -1.14 18.58 4.52
N ASP A 34 0.16 18.63 4.77
CA ASP A 34 0.71 19.01 6.07
C ASP A 34 2.00 19.84 5.92
N GLU A 35 2.12 20.86 6.76
CA GLU A 35 3.28 21.76 6.85
C GLU A 35 4.07 21.40 8.12
N TRP A 36 4.61 20.18 8.14
CA TRP A 36 5.25 19.61 9.32
C TRP A 36 6.73 20.04 9.41
N TRP A 37 7.02 21.11 10.15
CA TRP A 37 8.31 21.73 10.58
C TRP A 37 9.58 21.66 9.71
N ARG A 38 9.60 21.09 8.50
CA ARG A 38 10.73 21.15 7.56
C ARG A 38 10.33 21.25 6.08
N ASP A 39 9.37 20.46 5.60
CA ASP A 39 8.96 20.43 4.17
C ASP A 39 7.44 20.22 4.01
N GLU A 40 6.84 20.84 2.99
CA GLU A 40 5.43 20.62 2.62
C GLU A 40 5.22 19.15 2.20
N ILE A 41 4.32 18.45 2.90
CA ILE A 41 3.92 17.09 2.55
C ILE A 41 2.55 17.18 1.90
N ALA A 42 2.49 16.95 0.59
CA ALA A 42 1.25 16.75 -0.14
C ALA A 42 1.23 15.33 -0.70
N ARG A 43 0.37 14.45 -0.16
CA ARG A 43 0.30 13.04 -0.58
C ARG A 43 -1.13 12.58 -0.77
N ARG A 44 -1.38 11.90 -1.88
CA ARG A 44 -2.66 11.22 -2.13
C ARG A 44 -2.46 9.72 -2.06
N TYR A 45 -3.16 9.08 -1.13
CA TYR A 45 -3.09 7.66 -0.85
C TYR A 45 -4.28 6.92 -1.46
N PHE A 46 -4.04 5.66 -1.82
CA PHE A 46 -5.02 4.72 -2.37
C PHE A 46 -4.81 3.34 -1.77
N VAL A 47 -5.87 2.72 -1.25
CA VAL A 47 -5.86 1.27 -0.99
C VAL A 47 -6.44 0.60 -2.23
N VAL A 48 -5.58 -0.10 -2.98
CA VAL A 48 -5.95 -0.74 -4.24
C VAL A 48 -5.96 -2.25 -4.08
N GLU A 49 -6.83 -2.89 -4.85
CA GLU A 49 -6.76 -4.32 -5.12
C GLU A 49 -6.33 -4.52 -6.58
N MET A 50 -5.26 -5.26 -6.76
CA MET A 50 -4.78 -5.65 -8.08
C MET A 50 -5.42 -6.95 -8.53
N GLU A 51 -5.46 -7.19 -9.84
CA GLU A 51 -5.77 -8.48 -10.43
C GLU A 51 -4.97 -9.60 -9.74
N GLY A 52 -5.67 -10.64 -9.29
CA GLY A 52 -5.12 -11.70 -8.44
C GLY A 52 -5.34 -11.48 -6.93
N GLY A 53 -6.12 -10.46 -6.55
CA GLY A 53 -6.64 -10.26 -5.18
C GLY A 53 -5.63 -9.67 -4.19
N ARG A 54 -4.45 -9.25 -4.65
CA ARG A 54 -3.44 -8.62 -3.78
C ARG A 54 -3.84 -7.17 -3.52
N ARG A 55 -3.94 -6.81 -2.23
CA ARG A 55 -4.09 -5.41 -1.80
C ARG A 55 -2.76 -4.73 -1.53
N LEU A 56 -2.67 -3.45 -1.90
CA LEU A 56 -1.54 -2.56 -1.64
C LEU A 56 -2.05 -1.19 -1.21
N THR A 57 -1.29 -0.52 -0.34
CA THR A 57 -1.44 0.93 -0.16
C THR A 57 -0.45 1.61 -1.08
N LEU A 58 -0.94 2.45 -1.98
CA LEU A 58 -0.15 3.30 -2.86
C LEU A 58 -0.24 4.74 -2.37
N TYR A 59 0.80 5.53 -2.58
CA TYR A 59 0.66 6.97 -2.53
C TYR A 59 1.43 7.65 -3.64
N ARG A 60 0.84 8.73 -4.14
CA ARG A 60 1.50 9.69 -5.00
C ARG A 60 1.99 10.83 -4.12
N ASP A 61 3.30 11.03 -4.10
CA ASP A 61 3.90 12.21 -3.53
C ASP A 61 3.70 13.36 -4.52
N LEU A 62 2.90 14.36 -4.13
CA LEU A 62 2.56 15.53 -4.93
C LEU A 62 3.55 16.68 -4.71
N ALA A 63 4.55 16.52 -3.83
CA ALA A 63 5.66 17.44 -3.70
C ALA A 63 6.57 17.39 -4.96
N ALA A 64 7.72 18.06 -4.91
CA ALA A 64 8.56 18.37 -6.08
C ALA A 64 8.88 17.18 -7.03
N GLN A 65 8.88 15.94 -6.55
CA GLN A 65 9.25 14.76 -7.33
C GLN A 65 8.07 14.10 -8.09
N ASN A 66 6.82 14.42 -7.74
CA ASN A 66 5.60 13.88 -8.35
C ASN A 66 5.63 12.35 -8.60
N ALA A 67 6.02 11.58 -7.58
CA ALA A 67 6.40 10.18 -7.74
C ALA A 67 5.47 9.21 -6.99
N TRP A 68 5.38 7.98 -7.49
CA TRP A 68 4.55 6.92 -6.92
C TRP A 68 5.34 5.97 -6.02
N TYR A 69 4.75 5.63 -4.89
CA TYR A 69 5.33 4.73 -3.88
C TYR A 69 4.30 3.69 -3.42
N ALA A 70 4.78 2.56 -2.93
CA ALA A 70 3.96 1.56 -2.27
C ALA A 70 4.36 1.47 -0.79
N GLN A 71 3.35 1.39 0.06
CA GLN A 71 3.49 1.14 1.47
C GLN A 71 2.96 -0.27 1.76
N SER A 72 3.88 -1.18 2.08
CA SER A 72 3.52 -2.45 2.71
C SER A 72 3.38 -2.21 4.20
N TYR A 73 2.16 -1.94 4.68
CA TYR A 73 1.89 -2.07 6.11
C TYR A 73 1.86 -3.57 6.43
N GLU A 74 3.02 -4.10 6.82
CA GLU A 74 3.06 -5.35 7.56
C GLU A 74 2.75 -4.97 9.00
N GLY A 75 1.46 -5.04 9.39
CA GLY A 75 1.09 -4.95 10.80
C GLY A 75 1.94 -5.92 11.63
N PRO A 76 2.08 -5.72 12.96
CA PRO A 76 2.93 -6.57 13.79
C PRO A 76 2.65 -8.03 13.45
N ARG A 77 3.67 -8.74 12.93
CA ARG A 77 3.51 -10.13 12.51
C ARG A 77 2.94 -10.89 13.69
N SER A 78 1.70 -11.35 13.59
CA SER A 78 1.16 -12.27 14.58
C SER A 78 2.13 -13.44 14.68
N PRO A 79 2.71 -13.73 15.86
CA PRO A 79 3.62 -14.84 15.99
C PRO A 79 2.88 -16.09 15.52
N ARG A 80 3.48 -16.83 14.60
CA ARG A 80 2.93 -18.13 14.16
C ARG A 80 2.78 -18.98 15.41
N VAL A 81 1.55 -19.26 15.83
CA VAL A 81 1.29 -20.20 16.91
C VAL A 81 1.70 -21.58 16.39
N ASN A 82 2.82 -22.10 16.87
CA ASN A 82 3.28 -23.43 16.55
C ASN A 82 2.37 -24.44 17.29
N PRO A 83 1.63 -25.32 16.60
CA PRO A 83 0.73 -26.28 17.26
C PRO A 83 1.48 -27.30 18.14
N ALA A 84 2.81 -27.43 18.00
CA ALA A 84 3.65 -28.35 18.75
C ALA A 84 3.92 -27.97 20.21
N LYS A 85 3.41 -26.83 20.71
CA LYS A 85 3.56 -26.43 22.14
C LYS A 85 2.28 -26.54 22.98
N ARG A 86 1.27 -27.26 22.49
CA ARG A 86 0.03 -27.53 23.25
C ARG A 86 0.13 -28.89 23.95
N GLY A 87 1.07 -29.03 24.87
CA GLY A 87 1.32 -30.32 25.51
C GLY A 87 2.44 -30.28 26.55
N ALA A 88 2.33 -29.39 27.53
CA ALA A 88 3.08 -29.49 28.79
C ALA A 88 2.43 -28.60 29.83
N GLN A 89 1.24 -28.99 30.31
CA GLN A 89 0.74 -28.58 31.61
C GLN A 89 -0.08 -29.73 32.16
N SER A 90 0.61 -30.61 32.88
CA SER A 90 0.05 -31.58 33.84
C SER A 90 1.22 -32.14 34.65
N ALA A 91 1.47 -31.54 35.81
CA ALA A 91 2.05 -32.16 37.00
C ALA A 91 1.66 -31.29 38.20
#